data_AF-A0A816JRX5-F1
#
_entry.id   AF-A0A816JRX5-F1
#
_cell.length_a   1.000
_cell.length_b   1.000
_cell.length_c   1.000
_cell.angle_alpha   90.00
_cell.angle_beta   90.00
_cell.angle_gamma   90.00
#
_symmetry.space_group_name_H-M   'P 1'
#
loop_
_entity.id
_entity.type
_entity.pdbx_description
1 polymer ?
#
loop_
_entity_poly.entity_id
_entity_poly.type
_entity_poly.pdbx_seq_one_letter_code
_entity_poly.pdbx_strand_id
1 'polypeptide(L)'
;MVNFISLSDLHSKIPFPAIRVKIIKKWSTKIGRDHHSVMLLGDANGVTIQGSLNYALSLPKEIELKEDDWVEILNFDIRYVFELHRTTKHKYTIKFNELSLFRKIQPVNGSNFLCCANFRSIKRGLYHPMYCVDLCGALVRAGDLIATKLAQPANIYNSILYSLEFSLINLGFVLFI
;
A
#
# COMPACT_ATOMS: atom_id res chain seq x y z
N MET A 1 -17.56 18.65 15.45
CA MET A 1 -17.64 18.05 14.10
C MET A 1 -16.22 17.61 13.74
N VAL A 2 -16.01 16.35 13.38
CA VAL A 2 -14.67 15.86 12.99
C VAL A 2 -14.37 16.35 11.58
N ASN A 3 -13.22 16.99 11.38
CA ASN A 3 -12.78 17.42 10.06
C ASN A 3 -11.92 16.33 9.42
N PHE A 4 -12.38 15.75 8.32
CA PHE A 4 -11.66 14.72 7.58
C PHE A 4 -10.78 15.36 6.51
N ILE A 5 -9.50 15.00 6.51
CA ILE A 5 -8.46 15.61 5.69
C ILE A 5 -8.20 14.71 4.48
N SER A 6 -7.98 15.28 3.29
CA SER A 6 -7.52 14.50 2.13
C SER A 6 -6.08 14.04 2.36
N LEU A 7 -5.71 12.88 1.80
CA LEU A 7 -4.35 12.39 1.93
C LEU A 7 -3.33 13.33 1.29
N SER A 8 -3.67 14.08 0.24
CA SER A 8 -2.78 15.09 -0.34
C SER A 8 -2.36 16.18 0.65
N ASP A 9 -3.25 16.53 1.59
CA ASP A 9 -3.04 17.58 2.58
C ASP A 9 -2.43 17.05 3.89
N LEU A 10 -2.20 15.73 3.97
CA LEU A 10 -1.70 15.09 5.16
C LEU A 10 -0.22 15.47 5.39
N HIS A 11 0.10 15.93 6.60
CA HIS A 11 1.46 16.24 7.01
C HIS A 11 1.73 15.94 8.49
N SER A 12 2.99 15.77 8.86
CA SER A 12 3.40 15.33 10.21
C SER A 12 3.03 16.25 11.37
N LYS A 13 2.60 17.49 11.11
CA LYS A 13 2.24 18.48 12.13
C LYS A 13 0.74 18.57 12.43
N ILE A 14 -0.11 17.74 11.81
CA ILE A 14 -1.56 17.78 12.09
C ILE A 14 -1.81 17.21 13.49
N PRO A 15 -2.39 17.98 14.43
CA PRO A 15 -2.86 17.43 15.68
C PRO A 15 -4.15 16.64 15.42
N PHE A 16 -4.24 15.43 16.00
CA PHE A 16 -5.43 14.57 15.94
C PHE A 16 -5.96 14.33 14.51
N PRO A 17 -5.14 13.75 13.61
CA PRO A 17 -5.52 13.60 12.22
C PRO A 17 -6.71 12.66 12.06
N ALA A 18 -7.57 12.97 11.08
CA ALA A 18 -8.73 12.16 10.73
C ALA A 18 -8.84 12.04 9.20
N ILE A 19 -9.03 10.82 8.70
CA ILE A 19 -9.10 10.52 7.25
C ILE A 19 -10.26 9.56 6.94
N ARG A 20 -10.71 9.57 5.69
CA ARG A 20 -11.64 8.61 5.10
C ARG A 20 -10.95 7.90 3.95
N VAL A 21 -10.79 6.58 4.07
CA VAL A 21 -10.01 5.80 3.12
C VAL A 21 -10.62 4.43 2.87
N LYS A 22 -10.38 3.90 1.68
CA LYS A 22 -10.55 2.48 1.35
C LYS A 22 -9.29 1.71 1.72
N ILE A 23 -9.44 0.52 2.30
CA ILE A 23 -8.35 -0.44 2.44
C ILE A 23 -8.20 -1.17 1.11
N ILE A 24 -7.23 -0.75 0.28
CA ILE A 24 -7.02 -1.30 -1.06
C ILE A 24 -6.38 -2.70 -0.97
N LYS A 25 -5.34 -2.82 -0.13
CA LYS A 25 -4.61 -4.06 0.07
C LYS A 25 -4.12 -4.15 1.51
N LYS A 26 -4.04 -5.37 2.04
CA LYS A 26 -3.54 -5.66 3.38
C LYS A 26 -2.63 -6.88 3.34
N TRP A 27 -1.47 -6.79 4.00
CA TRP A 27 -0.51 -7.88 4.10
C TRP A 27 0.20 -7.86 5.45
N SER A 28 0.78 -8.99 5.81
CA SER A 28 1.60 -9.12 7.03
C SER A 28 3.07 -8.95 6.69
N THR A 29 3.81 -8.24 7.53
CA THR A 29 5.28 -8.14 7.42
C THR A 29 5.91 -8.05 8.80
N LYS A 30 7.22 -8.33 8.87
CA LYS A 30 8.03 -8.08 10.06
C LYS A 30 8.74 -6.75 9.89
N ILE A 31 8.51 -5.82 10.83
CA ILE A 31 9.24 -4.55 10.90
C ILE A 31 10.07 -4.61 12.18
N GLY A 32 11.38 -4.83 12.04
CA GLY A 32 12.25 -5.12 13.18
C GLY A 32 11.92 -6.48 13.81
N ARG A 33 11.57 -6.49 15.10
CA ARG A 33 11.14 -7.72 15.82
C ARG A 33 9.63 -7.93 15.82
N ASP A 34 8.88 -6.92 15.38
CA ASP A 34 7.43 -6.87 15.54
C ASP A 34 6.73 -7.25 14.25
N HIS A 35 5.66 -8.01 14.38
CA HIS A 35 4.76 -8.30 13.27
C HIS A 35 3.82 -7.12 13.09
N HIS A 36 3.64 -6.70 11.84
CA HIS A 36 2.74 -5.63 11.48
C HIS A 36 1.78 -6.08 10.38
N SER A 37 0.53 -5.64 10.50
CA SER A 37 -0.42 -5.60 9.40
C SER A 37 -0.20 -4.28 8.65
N VAL A 38 0.35 -4.34 7.46
CA VAL A 38 0.54 -3.19 6.58
C VAL A 38 -0.62 -3.12 5.59
N MET A 39 -1.07 -1.90 5.30
CA MET A 39 -2.21 -1.62 4.46
C MET A 39 -1.84 -0.54 3.45
N LEU A 40 -2.30 -0.70 2.21
CA LEU A 40 -2.37 0.38 1.23
C LEU A 40 -3.76 1.00 1.35
N LEU A 41 -3.81 2.29 1.64
CA LEU A 41 -5.03 3.05 1.89
C LEU A 41 -5.22 4.05 0.76
N GLY A 42 -6.46 4.24 0.28
CA GLY A 42 -6.77 5.21 -0.77
C GLY A 42 -7.93 6.12 -0.39
N ASP A 43 -7.81 7.43 -0.64
CA ASP A 43 -8.90 8.39 -0.40
C ASP A 43 -9.83 8.58 -1.59
N ALA A 44 -10.89 9.38 -1.43
CA ALA A 44 -11.84 9.63 -2.50
C ALA A 44 -11.22 10.31 -3.76
N ASN A 45 -10.06 10.95 -3.60
CA ASN A 45 -9.34 11.64 -4.66
C ASN A 45 -8.33 10.73 -5.40
N GLY A 46 -8.27 9.44 -5.04
CA GLY A 46 -7.35 8.48 -5.65
C GLY A 46 -5.92 8.56 -5.12
N VAL A 47 -5.66 9.37 -4.08
CA VAL A 47 -4.35 9.45 -3.44
C VAL A 47 -4.19 8.23 -2.54
N THR A 48 -3.03 7.59 -2.59
CA THR A 48 -2.75 6.41 -1.78
C THR A 48 -1.68 6.67 -0.73
N ILE A 49 -1.80 6.07 0.44
CA ILE A 49 -0.82 6.13 1.53
C ILE A 49 -0.65 4.74 2.15
N GLN A 50 0.55 4.44 2.64
CA GLN A 50 0.77 3.23 3.43
C GLN A 50 0.40 3.48 4.89
N GLY A 51 -0.25 2.51 5.53
CA GLY A 51 -0.51 2.47 6.97
C GLY A 51 -0.01 1.17 7.59
N SER A 52 0.45 1.20 8.83
CA SER A 52 0.90 0.00 9.55
C SER A 52 0.26 -0.10 10.94
N LEU A 53 -0.27 -1.27 11.26
CA LEU A 53 -0.77 -1.65 12.58
C LEU A 53 0.15 -2.73 13.18
N ASN A 54 0.72 -2.49 14.35
CA ASN A 54 1.46 -3.52 15.08
C ASN A 54 0.48 -4.56 15.64
N TYR A 55 0.75 -5.86 15.47
CA TYR A 55 -0.12 -6.92 16.01
C TYR A 55 -0.19 -6.95 17.54
N ALA A 56 0.79 -6.34 18.23
CA ALA A 56 0.71 -6.13 19.67
C ALA A 56 -0.46 -5.22 20.09
N LEU A 57 -0.94 -4.39 19.15
CA LEU A 57 -2.11 -3.55 19.36
C LEU A 57 -3.37 -4.35 19.04
N SER A 58 -4.21 -4.55 20.04
CA SER A 58 -5.55 -5.09 19.84
C SER A 58 -6.46 -3.96 19.36
N LEU A 59 -7.03 -4.13 18.16
CA LEU A 59 -8.21 -3.37 17.81
C LEU A 59 -9.37 -3.80 18.71
N PRO A 60 -10.36 -2.93 18.96
CA PRO A 60 -11.61 -3.35 19.60
C PRO A 60 -12.15 -4.60 18.89
N LYS A 61 -12.59 -5.59 19.66
CA LYS A 61 -12.96 -6.95 19.17
C LYS A 61 -13.96 -6.97 18.00
N GLU A 62 -14.67 -5.87 17.78
CA GLU A 62 -15.71 -5.72 16.76
C GLU A 62 -15.20 -5.18 15.42
N ILE A 63 -13.96 -4.69 15.33
CA ILE A 63 -13.42 -4.06 14.12
C ILE A 63 -12.44 -4.99 13.41
N GLU A 64 -12.97 -5.75 12.47
CA GLU A 64 -12.16 -6.50 11.50
C GLU A 64 -11.94 -5.65 10.24
N LEU A 65 -10.72 -5.14 10.05
CA LEU A 65 -10.32 -4.38 8.86
C LEU A 65 -10.04 -5.31 7.67
N LYS A 66 -10.91 -5.32 6.65
CA LYS A 66 -10.77 -6.15 5.44
C LYS A 66 -10.35 -5.32 4.24
N GLU A 67 -9.76 -5.98 3.24
CA GLU A 67 -9.64 -5.37 1.91
C GLU A 67 -11.02 -4.97 1.40
N ASP A 68 -11.06 -3.89 0.63
CA ASP A 68 -12.27 -3.23 0.11
C ASP A 68 -13.14 -2.47 1.11
N ASP A 69 -12.92 -2.60 2.42
CA ASP A 69 -13.63 -1.79 3.40
C ASP A 69 -13.29 -0.30 3.26
N TRP A 70 -14.32 0.54 3.32
CA TRP A 70 -14.14 1.97 3.58
C TRP A 70 -14.21 2.24 5.08
N VAL A 71 -13.23 3.00 5.56
CA VAL A 71 -13.06 3.29 6.98
C VAL A 71 -12.75 4.75 7.21
N GLU A 72 -13.27 5.27 8.30
CA GLU A 72 -12.75 6.46 8.96
C GLU A 72 -11.69 6.04 9.96
N ILE A 73 -10.56 6.76 9.96
CA ILE A 73 -9.47 6.54 10.88
C ILE A 73 -9.11 7.87 11.54
N LEU A 74 -9.04 7.88 12.86
CA LEU A 74 -8.73 9.06 13.66
C LEU A 74 -7.53 8.78 14.58
N ASN A 75 -6.84 9.83 15.01
CA ASN A 75 -5.82 9.79 16.07
C ASN A 75 -4.68 8.80 15.80
N PHE A 76 -4.01 8.97 14.67
CA PHE A 76 -2.86 8.17 14.26
C PHE A 76 -1.60 9.02 14.11
N ASP A 77 -0.44 8.37 14.07
CA ASP A 77 0.84 9.04 13.86
C ASP A 77 1.18 9.12 12.37
N ILE A 78 1.75 10.26 11.96
CA ILE A 78 2.21 10.50 10.59
C ILE A 78 3.73 10.59 10.61
N ARG A 79 4.41 9.74 9.83
CA ARG A 79 5.88 9.64 9.80
C ARG A 79 6.40 9.79 8.38
N TYR A 80 7.62 10.29 8.21
CA TYR A 80 8.29 10.27 6.90
C TYR A 80 8.61 8.85 6.47
N VAL A 81 8.52 8.59 5.16
CA VAL A 81 8.94 7.32 4.57
C VAL A 81 10.44 7.34 4.34
N PHE A 82 11.13 6.29 4.81
CA PHE A 82 12.57 6.07 4.59
C PHE A 82 12.84 4.74 3.85
N GLU A 83 11.79 4.06 3.41
CA GLU A 83 11.86 2.75 2.75
C GLU A 83 12.37 2.87 1.32
N LEU A 84 13.23 1.93 0.91
CA LEU A 84 13.82 1.91 -0.44
C LEU A 84 12.83 1.48 -1.52
N HIS A 85 11.89 0.57 -1.23
CA HIS A 85 10.86 0.15 -2.18
C HIS A 85 9.51 0.60 -1.66
N ARG A 86 8.74 1.30 -2.48
CA ARG A 86 7.53 2.01 -2.05
C ARG A 86 6.34 1.62 -2.91
N THR A 87 5.25 1.27 -2.24
CA THR A 87 3.95 0.94 -2.85
C THR A 87 3.18 2.17 -3.31
N THR A 88 3.52 3.34 -2.77
CA THR A 88 2.90 4.64 -3.08
C THR A 88 3.95 5.75 -3.13
N LYS A 89 3.64 6.82 -3.86
CA LYS A 89 4.44 8.05 -3.95
C LYS A 89 4.31 8.97 -2.73
N HIS A 90 3.35 8.72 -1.84
CA HIS A 90 3.08 9.61 -0.71
C HIS A 90 4.25 9.71 0.28
N LYS A 91 4.78 10.93 0.51
CA LYS A 91 5.99 11.20 1.31
C LYS A 91 5.92 10.78 2.79
N TYR A 92 4.71 10.56 3.29
CA TYR A 92 4.46 10.07 4.65
C TYR A 92 3.83 8.68 4.66
N THR A 93 3.98 8.00 5.79
CA THR A 93 3.30 6.75 6.16
C THR A 93 2.53 6.97 7.46
N ILE A 94 1.47 6.20 7.66
CA ILE A 94 0.65 6.22 8.86
C ILE A 94 1.07 5.08 9.80
N LYS A 95 1.28 5.40 11.07
CA LYS A 95 1.41 4.41 12.13
C LYS A 95 0.20 4.47 13.04
N PHE A 96 -0.53 3.37 13.12
CA PHE A 96 -1.62 3.22 14.07
C PHE A 96 -1.07 2.91 15.45
N ASN A 97 -1.71 3.46 16.48
CA ASN A 97 -1.34 3.32 17.88
C ASN A 97 -2.60 3.04 18.73
N GLU A 98 -2.43 2.94 20.05
CA GLU A 98 -3.53 2.63 20.99
C GLU A 98 -4.65 3.67 21.00
N LEU A 99 -4.37 4.90 20.56
CA LEU A 99 -5.36 5.98 20.47
C LEU A 99 -6.09 6.00 19.12
N SER A 100 -5.63 5.22 18.14
CA SER A 100 -6.20 5.20 16.81
C SER A 100 -7.61 4.58 16.84
N LEU A 101 -8.58 5.35 16.34
CA LEU A 101 -9.98 4.94 16.28
C LEU A 101 -10.35 4.61 14.84
N PHE A 102 -11.11 3.52 14.68
CA PHE A 102 -11.57 3.05 13.38
C PHE A 102 -13.09 2.99 13.37
N ARG A 103 -13.70 3.36 12.24
CA ARG A 103 -15.14 3.20 12.02
C ARG A 103 -15.37 2.79 10.58
N LYS A 104 -16.02 1.64 10.35
CA LYS A 104 -16.46 1.27 9.00
C LYS A 104 -17.53 2.23 8.52
N ILE A 105 -17.46 2.61 7.26
CA ILE A 105 -18.42 3.51 6.61
C ILE A 105 -18.89 2.90 5.30
N GLN A 106 -19.98 3.45 4.75
CA GLN A 106 -20.40 3.09 3.40
C GLN A 106 -19.35 3.54 2.38
N PRO A 107 -19.22 2.83 1.24
CA PRO A 107 -18.31 3.23 0.19
C PRO A 107 -18.52 4.67 -0.25
N VAL A 108 -17.43 5.46 -0.25
CA VAL A 108 -17.48 6.85 -0.70
C VAL A 108 -17.52 6.92 -2.23
N ASN A 109 -16.80 6.01 -2.90
CA ASN A 109 -16.85 5.82 -4.34
C ASN A 109 -16.50 4.36 -4.72
N GLY A 110 -16.67 4.05 -6.01
CA GLY A 110 -16.33 2.74 -6.59
C GLY A 110 -14.91 2.62 -7.17
N SER A 111 -13.98 3.51 -6.81
CA SER A 111 -12.62 3.49 -7.36
C SER A 111 -11.88 2.20 -7.00
N ASN A 112 -11.15 1.65 -7.97
CA ASN A 112 -10.26 0.50 -7.79
C ASN A 112 -8.81 0.92 -7.51
N PHE A 113 -8.51 2.22 -7.55
CA PHE A 113 -7.19 2.81 -7.29
C PHE A 113 -6.05 2.32 -8.18
N LEU A 114 -6.35 1.62 -9.28
CA LEU A 114 -5.35 1.15 -10.23
C LEU A 114 -4.86 2.30 -11.10
N CYS A 115 -3.54 2.49 -11.14
CA CYS A 115 -2.87 3.44 -12.01
C CYS A 115 -1.93 2.68 -12.96
N CYS A 116 -2.53 1.95 -13.90
CA CYS A 116 -1.81 1.04 -14.77
C CYS A 116 -0.75 1.75 -15.62
N ALA A 117 0.50 1.34 -15.43
CA ALA A 117 1.64 1.89 -16.12
C ALA A 117 1.67 1.43 -17.59
N ASN A 118 2.12 2.34 -18.46
CA ASN A 118 2.30 2.02 -19.86
C ASN A 118 3.57 1.17 -20.05
N PHE A 119 3.44 0.01 -20.70
CA PHE A 119 4.57 -0.91 -20.94
C PHE A 119 5.73 -0.26 -21.71
N ARG A 120 5.47 0.62 -22.68
CA ARG A 120 6.52 1.34 -23.41
C ARG A 120 7.29 2.27 -22.48
N SER A 121 6.60 2.97 -21.58
CA SER A 121 7.23 3.85 -20.59
C SER A 121 8.07 3.06 -19.57
N ILE A 122 7.63 1.87 -19.16
CA ILE A 122 8.43 0.96 -18.31
C ILE A 122 9.71 0.54 -19.04
N LYS A 123 9.59 0.03 -20.27
CA LYS A 123 10.75 -0.43 -21.07
C LYS A 123 11.75 0.69 -21.35
N ARG A 124 11.29 1.95 -21.41
CA ARG A 124 12.14 3.13 -21.56
C ARG A 124 12.75 3.65 -20.25
N GLY A 125 12.46 3.02 -19.11
CA GLY A 125 12.97 3.43 -17.80
C GLY A 125 12.37 4.74 -17.28
N LEU A 126 11.17 5.12 -17.73
CA LEU A 126 10.52 6.37 -17.30
C LEU A 126 9.87 6.29 -15.92
N TYR A 127 9.70 5.07 -15.39
CA TYR A 127 9.25 4.85 -14.01
C TYR A 127 10.46 4.66 -13.11
N HIS A 128 10.43 5.32 -11.96
CA HIS A 128 11.51 5.22 -11.00
C HIS A 128 11.52 3.82 -10.35
N PRO A 129 12.67 3.10 -10.34
CA PRO A 129 12.73 1.67 -9.99
C PRO A 129 12.37 1.36 -8.53
N MET A 130 12.41 2.36 -7.65
CA MET A 130 12.01 2.24 -6.24
C MET A 130 10.49 2.32 -5.97
N TYR A 131 9.67 2.59 -6.98
CA TYR A 131 8.21 2.63 -6.82
C TYR A 131 7.56 1.47 -7.54
N CYS A 132 6.63 0.80 -6.86
CA CYS A 132 5.76 -0.19 -7.50
C CYS A 132 4.93 0.47 -8.62
N VAL A 133 4.63 -0.32 -9.63
CA VAL A 133 3.77 0.06 -10.74
C VAL A 133 2.63 -0.93 -10.86
N ASP A 134 1.45 -0.44 -11.19
CA ASP A 134 0.32 -1.31 -11.52
C ASP A 134 0.45 -1.74 -12.98
N LEU A 135 0.17 -3.00 -13.27
CA LEU A 135 0.20 -3.54 -14.63
C LEU A 135 -1.18 -4.10 -14.98
N CYS A 136 -1.64 -3.83 -16.20
CA CYS A 136 -2.85 -4.43 -16.74
C CYS A 136 -2.54 -4.97 -18.14
N GLY A 137 -2.81 -6.25 -18.35
CA GLY A 137 -2.53 -6.97 -19.59
C GLY A 137 -3.09 -8.38 -19.55
N ALA A 138 -3.11 -9.07 -20.69
CA ALA A 138 -3.45 -10.49 -20.72
C ALA A 138 -2.22 -11.32 -20.34
N LEU A 139 -2.34 -12.16 -19.31
CA LEU A 139 -1.26 -13.05 -18.87
C LEU A 139 -1.06 -14.18 -19.89
N VAL A 140 0.16 -14.30 -20.40
CA VAL A 140 0.55 -15.34 -21.38
C VAL A 140 1.34 -16.45 -20.73
N ARG A 141 2.23 -16.07 -19.81
CA ARG A 141 3.13 -17.01 -19.12
C ARG A 141 3.37 -16.51 -17.70
N ALA A 142 3.36 -17.43 -16.76
CA ALA A 142 3.93 -17.27 -15.43
C ALA A 142 4.98 -18.37 -15.25
N GLY A 143 6.16 -18.01 -14.78
CA GLY A 143 7.22 -18.94 -14.42
C GLY A 143 7.05 -19.46 -13.00
N ASP A 144 8.13 -20.06 -12.47
CA ASP A 144 8.16 -20.55 -11.10
C ASP A 144 8.41 -19.40 -10.10
N LEU A 145 7.89 -19.58 -8.88
CA LEU A 145 8.22 -18.69 -7.76
C LEU A 145 9.61 -19.04 -7.24
N ILE A 146 10.58 -18.13 -7.47
CA ILE A 146 11.96 -18.31 -7.08
C ILE A 146 12.20 -17.64 -5.72
N ALA A 147 12.66 -18.42 -4.75
CA ALA A 147 13.07 -17.95 -3.44
C ALA A 147 14.60 -17.76 -3.39
N THR A 148 15.05 -16.50 -3.36
CA THR A 148 16.47 -16.15 -3.28
C THR A 148 16.83 -15.75 -1.86
N LYS A 149 17.79 -16.46 -1.24
CA LYS A 149 18.37 -16.03 0.04
C LYS A 149 19.30 -14.86 -0.22
N LEU A 150 19.01 -13.71 0.38
CA LEU A 150 19.92 -12.56 0.32
C LEU A 150 21.07 -12.77 1.32
N ALA A 151 22.29 -12.88 0.81
CA ALA A 151 23.49 -12.83 1.63
C ALA A 151 23.76 -11.37 2.00
N GLN A 152 23.55 -10.98 3.26
CA GLN A 152 23.97 -9.68 3.77
C GLN A 152 25.25 -9.83 4.61
N PRO A 153 26.24 -8.92 4.46
CA PRO A 153 27.53 -9.02 5.14
C PRO A 153 27.45 -8.87 6.67
N ALA A 154 26.29 -8.52 7.23
CA ALA A 154 26.04 -8.48 8.66
C ALA A 154 24.72 -9.18 8.98
N ASN A 155 24.81 -10.47 9.36
CA ASN A 155 23.70 -11.28 9.85
C ASN A 155 22.90 -10.56 10.95
N ILE A 156 21.62 -10.28 10.70
CA ILE A 156 20.52 -10.43 11.69
C ILE A 156 19.21 -10.91 10.99
N TYR A 157 19.04 -10.73 9.67
CA TYR A 157 17.85 -11.19 8.96
C TYR A 157 18.19 -11.90 7.63
N ASN A 158 18.03 -13.22 7.60
CA ASN A 158 17.97 -14.00 6.36
C ASN A 158 16.66 -13.66 5.63
N SER A 159 16.62 -12.53 4.94
CA SER A 159 15.46 -12.18 4.13
C SER A 159 15.45 -13.06 2.87
N ILE A 160 14.33 -13.76 2.68
CA ILE A 160 14.05 -14.47 1.43
C ILE A 160 13.38 -13.46 0.52
N LEU A 161 14.04 -13.15 -0.61
CA LEU A 161 13.42 -12.42 -1.70
C LEU A 161 12.70 -13.41 -2.59
N TYR A 162 11.40 -13.20 -2.80
CA TYR A 162 10.63 -13.96 -3.78
C TYR A 162 10.58 -13.20 -5.09
N SER A 163 10.80 -13.89 -6.20
CA SER A 163 10.69 -13.35 -7.55
C SER A 163 9.92 -14.29 -8.45
N LEU A 164 9.22 -13.74 -9.44
CA LEU A 164 8.42 -14.47 -10.41
C LEU A 164 8.61 -13.81 -11.77
N GLU A 165 8.97 -14.59 -12.77
CA GLU A 165 8.94 -14.13 -14.16
C GLU A 165 7.53 -14.30 -14.73
N PHE A 166 7.02 -13.30 -15.43
CA PHE A 166 5.76 -13.40 -16.14
C PHE A 166 5.78 -12.59 -17.44
N SER A 167 4.87 -12.92 -18.36
CA SER A 167 4.71 -12.22 -19.64
C SER A 167 3.27 -11.75 -19.80
N LEU A 168 3.09 -10.46 -20.11
CA LEU A 168 1.79 -9.84 -20.37
C LEU A 168 1.72 -9.35 -21.83
N ILE A 169 0.57 -9.55 -22.46
CA ILE A 169 0.18 -8.83 -23.68
C ILE A 169 -0.35 -7.46 -23.27
N ASN A 170 0.17 -6.41 -23.92
CA ASN A 170 -0.37 -5.07 -23.80
C ASN A 170 -1.70 -4.96 -24.55
N LEU A 171 -2.81 -4.81 -23.82
CA LEU A 171 -4.15 -4.71 -24.39
C LEU A 171 -4.34 -3.48 -25.28
N GLY A 172 -3.55 -2.43 -25.09
CA GLY A 172 -3.60 -1.22 -25.93
C GLY A 172 -3.09 -1.41 -27.37
N PHE A 173 -2.64 -2.61 -27.75
CA PHE A 173 -2.20 -2.94 -29.12
C PHE A 173 -3.17 -3.84 -29.88
N VAL A 174 -4.32 -4.21 -29.29
CA VAL A 174 -5.35 -4.96 -30.02
C VAL A 174 -6.19 -3.96 -30.81
N LEU A 175 -5.74 -3.60 -32.01
CA LEU A 175 -6.66 -3.19 -33.06
C LEU A 175 -7.57 -4.40 -33.30
N PHE A 176 -8.84 -4.29 -32.93
CA PHE A 176 -9.86 -5.18 -33.46
C PHE A 176 -9.86 -5.00 -34.97
N ILE A 177 -9.50 -6.06 -35.70
CA ILE A 177 -9.75 -6.21 -37.14
C ILE A 177 -11.16 -6.77 -37.28
#